data_AF-A0A4Y9SQK2-F1
#
_entry.id   AF-A0A4Y9SQK2-F1
#
_cell.length_a   1.000
_cell.length_b   1.000
_cell.length_c   1.000
_cell.angle_alpha   90.00
_cell.angle_beta   90.00
_cell.angle_gamma   90.00
#
_symmetry.space_group_name_H-M   'P 1'
#
loop_
_entity.id
_entity.type
_entity.pdbx_description
1 polymer ?
#
loop_
_entity_poly.entity_id
_entity_poly.type
_entity_poly.pdbx_seq_one_letter_code
_entity_poly.pdbx_strand_id
1 'polypeptide(L)'
;MNATPRKRGARWLWPLLLLFVLTVAALLLVWRPAITPLSEGPPQRFDPALVARGAGLAAIGNCAVCHTATPARPLAGGVGVRTPFGTVYSTNITPDRATGIGAWPQSAFTRALRDGVARDGHLLYPAFPYDHYTRLADGDIEALYAYIMTREPQRMETPANRLRFPFGFRPLLAGWNLLYLDHGGVPTDARRSAEWNRGAYLVEALGHCSACHTPRTALGGEDRRRYLGGGEAENWYVPALNRNAPSPTPWNVAQLTAYLRTGIAADHAIAAGPMQGVTASLARADEHEVRAIAVYIASQMTTSAAAVGGRTQTASARLASAGASVDGATPPPPAGTPLGKAKAGADTVTSRGASPPQPGDAQLQAGAQVYADACARCHDQGRQAGSGGALQLPLAVALYDPDPRSLLHLIRDGVRPADNQPGRWMPGFAAELSDEQVLALAAYLRQAAAHQPPWPDLPGALRTVKQP
;
A
#
# COMPACT_ATOMS: atom_id res chain seq x y z
N MET A 1 -25.10 -68.81 -37.80
CA MET A 1 -24.31 -67.57 -37.75
C MET A 1 -25.24 -66.43 -37.35
N ASN A 2 -25.25 -66.00 -36.08
CA ASN A 2 -26.01 -64.83 -35.63
C ASN A 2 -25.04 -63.83 -34.98
N ALA A 3 -24.76 -62.73 -35.67
CA ALA A 3 -23.97 -61.62 -35.14
C ALA A 3 -24.90 -60.65 -34.41
N THR A 4 -24.74 -60.52 -33.09
CA THR A 4 -25.45 -59.54 -32.27
C THR A 4 -24.85 -58.14 -32.47
N PRO A 5 -25.66 -57.09 -32.73
CA PRO A 5 -25.14 -55.74 -32.89
C PRO A 5 -24.72 -55.19 -31.53
N ARG A 6 -23.43 -54.85 -31.39
CA ARG A 6 -22.90 -54.11 -30.23
C ARG A 6 -23.62 -52.76 -30.14
N LYS A 7 -24.52 -52.62 -29.15
CA LYS A 7 -25.08 -51.33 -28.73
C LYS A 7 -23.90 -50.40 -28.43
N ARG A 8 -23.60 -49.47 -29.34
CA ARG A 8 -22.70 -48.34 -29.07
C ARG A 8 -23.41 -47.45 -28.05
N GLY A 9 -23.27 -47.79 -26.77
CA GLY A 9 -23.87 -47.05 -25.67
C GLY A 9 -23.51 -45.58 -25.77
N ALA A 10 -24.44 -44.71 -25.37
CA ALA A 10 -24.43 -43.26 -25.51
C ALA A 10 -23.33 -42.52 -24.71
N ARG A 11 -22.10 -43.04 -24.77
CA ARG A 11 -20.90 -42.50 -24.12
C ARG A 11 -20.56 -41.09 -24.59
N TRP A 12 -21.06 -40.65 -25.74
CA TRP A 12 -20.91 -39.28 -26.24
C TRP A 12 -21.88 -38.28 -25.59
N LEU A 13 -22.92 -38.73 -24.89
CA LEU A 13 -23.82 -37.84 -24.11
C LEU A 13 -23.19 -37.39 -22.78
N TRP A 14 -22.27 -38.17 -22.21
CA TRP A 14 -21.57 -37.82 -20.97
C TRP A 14 -20.72 -36.54 -21.07
N PRO A 15 -19.87 -36.32 -22.10
CA PRO A 15 -19.13 -35.07 -22.24
C PRO A 15 -20.06 -33.88 -22.50
N LEU A 16 -21.17 -34.06 -23.22
CA LEU A 16 -22.17 -33.00 -23.44
C LEU A 16 -22.91 -32.63 -22.16
N LEU A 17 -23.29 -33.62 -21.36
CA LEU A 17 -23.91 -33.41 -20.05
C LEU A 17 -22.94 -32.71 -19.10
N LEU A 18 -21.68 -33.15 -19.06
CA LEU A 18 -20.64 -32.50 -18.25
C LEU A 18 -20.44 -31.05 -18.67
N LEU A 19 -20.34 -30.79 -19.98
CA LEU A 19 -20.22 -29.43 -20.52
C LEU A 19 -21.43 -28.58 -20.13
N PHE A 20 -22.64 -29.12 -20.25
CA PHE A 20 -23.87 -28.42 -19.85
C PHE A 20 -23.85 -28.07 -18.36
N VAL A 21 -23.54 -29.04 -17.49
CA VAL A 21 -23.45 -28.82 -16.04
C VAL A 21 -22.40 -27.77 -15.69
N LEU A 22 -21.21 -27.83 -16.31
CA LEU A 22 -20.15 -26.84 -16.09
C LEU A 22 -20.55 -25.45 -16.59
N THR A 23 -21.27 -25.36 -17.71
CA THR A 23 -21.75 -24.09 -18.26
C THR A 23 -22.82 -23.49 -17.35
N VAL A 24 -23.78 -24.29 -16.87
CA VAL A 24 -24.81 -23.85 -15.92
C VAL A 24 -24.16 -23.41 -14.60
N ALA A 25 -23.21 -24.18 -14.07
CA ALA A 25 -22.47 -23.80 -12.87
C ALA A 25 -21.71 -22.48 -13.05
N ALA A 26 -21.04 -22.29 -14.18
CA ALA A 26 -20.35 -21.03 -14.50
C ALA A 26 -21.34 -19.84 -14.60
N LEU A 27 -22.49 -20.04 -15.24
CA LEU A 27 -23.55 -19.02 -15.33
C LEU A 27 -24.09 -18.65 -13.93
N LEU A 28 -24.32 -19.63 -13.07
CA LEU A 28 -24.77 -19.40 -11.69
C LEU A 28 -23.72 -18.69 -10.82
N LEU A 29 -22.44 -18.92 -11.08
CA LEU A 29 -21.35 -18.22 -10.40
C LEU A 29 -21.24 -16.74 -10.81
N VAL A 30 -21.50 -16.45 -12.09
CA VAL A 30 -21.34 -15.10 -12.66
C VAL A 30 -22.61 -14.26 -12.52
N TRP A 31 -23.79 -14.87 -12.65
CA TRP A 31 -25.04 -14.14 -12.67
C TRP A 31 -25.44 -13.70 -11.27
N ARG A 32 -25.71 -12.40 -11.12
CA ARG A 32 -26.24 -11.77 -9.91
C ARG A 32 -27.39 -10.85 -10.32
N PRO A 33 -28.57 -10.96 -9.70
CA PRO A 33 -29.70 -10.13 -10.08
C PRO A 33 -29.46 -8.66 -9.71
N ALA A 34 -29.99 -7.76 -10.53
CA ALA A 34 -30.02 -6.34 -10.20
C ALA A 34 -30.92 -6.11 -8.96
N ILE A 35 -30.50 -5.21 -8.06
CA ILE A 35 -31.34 -4.74 -6.96
C ILE A 35 -32.10 -3.50 -7.43
N THR A 36 -33.41 -3.50 -7.18
CA THR A 36 -34.31 -2.39 -7.53
C THR A 36 -33.78 -1.07 -6.95
N PRO A 37 -33.64 -0.03 -7.79
CA PRO A 37 -33.21 1.27 -7.31
C PRO A 37 -34.26 1.88 -6.39
N LEU A 38 -33.82 2.76 -5.49
CA LEU A 38 -34.72 3.57 -4.67
C LEU A 38 -35.55 4.49 -5.56
N SER A 39 -36.83 4.66 -5.25
CA SER A 39 -37.69 5.64 -5.91
C SER A 39 -37.15 7.07 -5.71
N GLU A 40 -37.57 7.98 -6.57
CA GLU A 40 -37.33 9.41 -6.34
C GLU A 40 -38.09 9.88 -5.10
N GLY A 41 -37.45 10.70 -4.28
CA GLY A 41 -37.96 11.09 -2.97
C GLY A 41 -37.05 12.11 -2.29
N PRO A 42 -37.44 12.62 -1.11
CA PRO A 42 -36.62 13.58 -0.36
C PRO A 42 -35.25 12.99 -0.01
N PRO A 43 -34.23 13.82 0.23
CA PRO A 43 -32.92 13.36 0.69
C PRO A 43 -33.05 12.44 1.91
N GLN A 44 -32.27 11.37 1.91
CA GLN A 44 -32.25 10.43 3.04
C GLN A 44 -31.73 11.17 4.28
N ARG A 45 -32.41 10.97 5.42
CA ARG A 45 -32.04 11.53 6.71
C ARG A 45 -31.59 10.39 7.62
N PHE A 46 -30.51 10.63 8.34
CA PHE A 46 -29.91 9.68 9.27
C PHE A 46 -29.65 10.37 10.60
N ASP A 47 -29.52 9.59 11.66
CA ASP A 47 -29.04 10.08 12.96
C ASP A 47 -27.64 10.73 12.79
N PRO A 48 -27.44 11.99 13.23
CA PRO A 48 -26.14 12.63 13.21
C PRO A 48 -25.02 11.81 13.88
N ALA A 49 -25.32 11.06 14.95
CA ALA A 49 -24.34 10.21 15.62
C ALA A 49 -23.89 9.04 14.73
N LEU A 50 -24.83 8.44 13.98
CA LEU A 50 -24.54 7.39 13.01
C LEU A 50 -23.69 7.93 11.84
N VAL A 51 -24.01 9.13 11.35
CA VAL A 51 -23.23 9.82 10.30
C VAL A 51 -21.81 10.15 10.78
N ALA A 52 -21.65 10.63 12.01
CA ALA A 52 -20.35 10.92 12.61
C ALA A 52 -19.50 9.66 12.77
N ARG A 53 -20.11 8.56 13.23
CA ARG A 53 -19.48 7.25 13.29
C ARG A 53 -19.03 6.78 11.89
N GLY A 54 -19.90 6.91 10.90
CA GLY A 54 -19.59 6.60 9.50
C GLY A 54 -18.44 7.42 8.94
N ALA A 55 -18.32 8.70 9.32
CA ALA A 55 -17.20 9.54 8.94
C ALA A 55 -15.86 9.01 9.49
N GLY A 56 -15.84 8.61 10.77
CA GLY A 56 -14.65 8.00 11.39
C GLY A 56 -14.27 6.67 10.73
N LEU A 57 -15.25 5.83 10.41
CA LEU A 57 -15.02 4.57 9.71
C LEU A 57 -14.54 4.81 8.27
N ALA A 58 -15.09 5.79 7.54
CA ALA A 58 -14.65 6.14 6.19
C ALA A 58 -13.21 6.68 6.18
N ALA A 59 -12.80 7.36 7.25
CA ALA A 59 -11.42 7.77 7.47
C ALA A 59 -10.48 6.57 7.69
N ILE A 60 -10.87 5.59 8.52
CA ILE A 60 -10.09 4.36 8.74
C ILE A 60 -10.02 3.53 7.46
N GLY A 61 -11.13 3.39 6.73
CA GLY A 61 -11.21 2.64 5.47
C GLY A 61 -10.57 3.32 4.27
N ASN A 62 -10.02 4.54 4.47
CA ASN A 62 -9.33 5.33 3.47
C ASN A 62 -10.17 5.63 2.21
N CYS A 63 -11.49 5.74 2.35
CA CYS A 63 -12.41 5.84 1.20
C CYS A 63 -12.11 7.07 0.33
N ALA A 64 -11.76 8.20 0.96
CA ALA A 64 -11.53 9.47 0.27
C ALA A 64 -10.30 9.44 -0.65
N VAL A 65 -9.25 8.67 -0.32
CA VAL A 65 -8.03 8.60 -1.14
C VAL A 65 -8.32 7.96 -2.50
N CYS A 66 -9.12 6.90 -2.52
CA CYS A 66 -9.51 6.28 -3.78
C CYS A 66 -10.63 7.06 -4.48
N HIS A 67 -11.61 7.60 -3.75
CA HIS A 67 -12.78 8.22 -4.37
C HIS A 67 -12.69 9.73 -4.59
N THR A 68 -11.52 10.37 -4.42
CA THR A 68 -11.38 11.83 -4.64
C THR A 68 -10.23 12.14 -5.59
N ALA A 69 -10.53 12.31 -6.88
CA ALA A 69 -9.52 12.75 -7.85
C ALA A 69 -9.11 14.23 -7.66
N THR A 70 -10.02 15.06 -7.17
CA THR A 70 -9.77 16.48 -6.92
C THR A 70 -10.41 16.93 -5.60
N PRO A 71 -9.74 17.72 -4.76
CA PRO A 71 -10.31 18.21 -3.50
C PRO A 71 -11.65 18.96 -3.66
N ALA A 72 -11.87 19.60 -4.82
CA ALA A 72 -13.11 20.31 -5.14
C ALA A 72 -14.34 19.39 -5.33
N ARG A 73 -14.13 18.08 -5.51
CA ARG A 73 -15.19 17.08 -5.73
C ARG A 73 -14.91 15.84 -4.89
N PRO A 74 -15.02 15.93 -3.55
CA PRO A 74 -14.77 14.81 -2.67
C PRO A 74 -15.68 13.63 -3.01
N LEU A 75 -15.13 12.42 -2.99
CA LEU A 75 -15.87 11.15 -3.18
C LEU A 75 -16.51 10.95 -4.57
N ALA A 76 -16.24 11.84 -5.53
CA ALA A 76 -16.76 11.79 -6.89
C ALA A 76 -16.03 10.79 -7.82
N GLY A 77 -15.06 10.04 -7.33
CA GLY A 77 -14.31 9.02 -8.06
C GLY A 77 -13.24 9.58 -9.00
N GLY A 78 -12.82 8.76 -9.97
CA GLY A 78 -11.92 9.13 -11.06
C GLY A 78 -10.43 8.91 -10.80
N VAL A 79 -10.04 8.41 -9.63
CA VAL A 79 -8.64 8.07 -9.33
C VAL A 79 -8.29 6.76 -10.04
N GLY A 80 -7.21 6.76 -10.82
CA GLY A 80 -6.71 5.58 -11.51
C GLY A 80 -5.75 4.77 -10.64
N VAL A 81 -6.16 3.59 -10.20
CA VAL A 81 -5.30 2.61 -9.51
C VAL A 81 -4.59 1.75 -10.55
N ARG A 82 -3.27 1.87 -10.59
CA ARG A 82 -2.44 1.07 -11.51
C ARG A 82 -2.17 -0.30 -10.92
N THR A 83 -2.36 -1.31 -11.76
CA THR A 83 -2.08 -2.71 -11.43
C THR A 83 -1.25 -3.34 -12.55
N PRO A 84 -0.62 -4.50 -12.31
CA PRO A 84 0.03 -5.27 -13.37
C PRO A 84 -0.90 -5.65 -14.54
N PHE A 85 -2.22 -5.63 -14.31
CA PHE A 85 -3.25 -6.02 -15.26
C PHE A 85 -3.85 -4.84 -16.05
N GLY A 86 -3.46 -3.60 -15.71
CA GLY A 86 -3.98 -2.37 -16.27
C GLY A 86 -4.44 -1.39 -15.19
N THR A 87 -5.20 -0.37 -15.59
CA THR A 87 -5.69 0.68 -14.69
C THR A 87 -7.17 0.48 -14.38
N VAL A 88 -7.50 0.43 -13.10
CA VAL A 88 -8.88 0.46 -12.60
C VAL A 88 -9.17 1.86 -12.10
N TYR A 89 -10.31 2.45 -12.47
CA TYR A 89 -10.71 3.76 -12.00
C TYR A 89 -11.76 3.64 -10.91
N SER A 90 -11.63 4.44 -9.85
CA SER A 90 -12.62 4.52 -8.79
C SER A 90 -13.91 5.16 -9.31
N THR A 91 -15.05 4.68 -8.80
CA THR A 91 -16.37 5.18 -9.15
C THR A 91 -16.76 6.39 -8.32
N ASN A 92 -17.74 7.16 -8.79
CA ASN A 92 -18.40 8.16 -7.97
C ASN A 92 -19.27 7.47 -6.92
N ILE A 93 -19.02 7.75 -5.64
CA ILE A 93 -19.80 7.19 -4.53
C ILE A 93 -20.63 8.26 -3.82
N THR A 94 -20.73 9.47 -4.36
CA THR A 94 -21.61 10.49 -3.79
C THR A 94 -23.09 10.11 -3.97
N PRO A 95 -24.01 10.80 -3.27
CA PRO A 95 -25.46 10.55 -3.40
C PRO A 95 -26.06 11.06 -4.71
N ASP A 96 -25.23 11.43 -5.70
CA ASP A 96 -25.71 11.73 -7.04
C ASP A 96 -26.42 10.49 -7.62
N ARG A 97 -27.63 10.69 -8.15
CA ARG A 97 -28.48 9.57 -8.61
C ARG A 97 -28.08 9.07 -10.00
N ALA A 98 -27.48 9.92 -10.83
CA ALA A 98 -27.17 9.61 -12.22
C ALA A 98 -25.81 8.91 -12.37
N THR A 99 -24.80 9.40 -11.66
CA THR A 99 -23.41 8.98 -11.78
C THR A 99 -22.85 8.40 -10.49
N GLY A 100 -23.47 8.69 -9.34
CA GLY A 100 -23.11 8.18 -8.02
C GLY A 100 -23.96 6.99 -7.56
N ILE A 101 -24.05 6.83 -6.23
CA ILE A 101 -24.83 5.77 -5.58
C ILE A 101 -26.18 6.25 -5.04
N GLY A 102 -26.66 7.44 -5.41
CA GLY A 102 -27.86 8.05 -4.84
C GLY A 102 -29.15 7.23 -4.95
N ALA A 103 -29.22 6.33 -5.93
CA ALA A 103 -30.36 5.43 -6.14
C ALA A 103 -30.15 4.03 -5.53
N TRP A 104 -29.02 3.78 -4.86
CA TRP A 104 -28.72 2.47 -4.30
C TRP A 104 -29.39 2.31 -2.94
N PRO A 105 -30.20 1.26 -2.71
CA PRO A 105 -30.59 0.92 -1.35
C PRO A 105 -29.38 0.43 -0.55
N GLN A 106 -29.45 0.52 0.78
CA GLN A 106 -28.37 0.03 1.66
C GLN A 106 -28.01 -1.44 1.37
N SER A 107 -28.97 -2.29 1.00
CA SER A 107 -28.70 -3.69 0.63
C SER A 107 -27.76 -3.83 -0.58
N ALA A 108 -27.83 -2.91 -1.54
CA ALA A 108 -26.91 -2.88 -2.68
C ALA A 108 -25.52 -2.41 -2.27
N PHE A 109 -25.43 -1.45 -1.34
CA PHE A 109 -24.18 -1.01 -0.76
C PHE A 109 -23.50 -2.12 0.07
N THR A 110 -24.26 -2.80 0.93
CA THR A 110 -23.80 -3.98 1.68
C THR A 110 -23.31 -5.07 0.75
N ARG A 111 -24.05 -5.38 -0.32
CA ARG A 111 -23.66 -6.40 -1.31
C ARG A 111 -22.37 -6.02 -2.05
N ALA A 112 -22.18 -4.74 -2.38
CA ALA A 112 -20.94 -4.29 -2.98
C ALA A 112 -19.76 -4.54 -2.02
N LEU A 113 -19.88 -4.15 -0.75
CA LEU A 113 -18.84 -4.34 0.26
C LEU A 113 -18.57 -5.82 0.56
N ARG A 114 -19.60 -6.66 0.69
CA ARG A 114 -19.42 -8.07 1.12
C ARG A 114 -19.10 -9.03 -0.02
N ASP A 115 -19.67 -8.79 -1.19
CA ASP A 115 -19.67 -9.78 -2.27
C ASP A 115 -18.94 -9.28 -3.52
N GLY A 116 -18.53 -8.01 -3.55
CA GLY A 116 -17.93 -7.41 -4.73
C GLY A 116 -18.94 -7.35 -5.89
N VAL A 117 -20.23 -7.15 -5.63
CA VAL A 117 -21.27 -7.10 -6.65
C VAL A 117 -21.98 -5.76 -6.62
N ALA A 118 -21.90 -5.01 -7.72
CA ALA A 118 -22.59 -3.74 -7.90
C ALA A 118 -24.12 -3.89 -7.88
N ARG A 119 -24.86 -2.79 -7.71
CA ARG A 119 -26.34 -2.81 -7.68
C ARG A 119 -26.96 -3.48 -8.92
N ASP A 120 -26.42 -3.25 -10.11
CA ASP A 120 -26.90 -3.82 -11.38
C ASP A 120 -26.52 -5.30 -11.58
N GLY A 121 -25.72 -5.88 -10.68
CA GLY A 121 -25.32 -7.28 -10.68
C GLY A 121 -23.94 -7.56 -11.26
N HIS A 122 -23.21 -6.56 -11.78
CA HIS A 122 -21.88 -6.83 -12.29
C HIS A 122 -20.84 -7.01 -11.17
N LEU A 123 -19.85 -7.87 -11.42
CA LEU A 123 -18.72 -8.08 -10.50
C LEU A 123 -17.77 -6.88 -10.52
N LEU A 124 -17.41 -6.43 -9.33
CA LEU A 124 -16.45 -5.37 -9.06
C LEU A 124 -15.03 -5.95 -9.06
N TYR A 125 -14.06 -5.14 -9.46
CA TYR A 125 -12.65 -5.53 -9.40
C TYR A 125 -12.14 -5.41 -7.96
N PRO A 126 -11.28 -6.33 -7.48
CA PRO A 126 -10.77 -6.34 -6.10
C PRO A 126 -9.82 -5.18 -5.77
N ALA A 127 -9.58 -4.25 -6.70
CA ALA A 127 -9.04 -2.93 -6.38
C ALA A 127 -9.99 -2.15 -5.44
N PHE A 128 -11.29 -2.45 -5.49
CA PHE A 128 -12.20 -2.19 -4.39
C PHE A 128 -12.06 -3.36 -3.41
N PRO A 129 -11.53 -3.16 -2.18
CA PRO A 129 -11.09 -4.25 -1.31
C PRO A 129 -12.24 -4.96 -0.59
N TYR A 130 -13.24 -5.41 -1.35
CA TYR A 130 -14.40 -6.15 -0.86
C TYR A 130 -14.00 -7.49 -0.23
N ASP A 131 -12.84 -8.05 -0.59
CA ASP A 131 -12.25 -9.24 0.02
C ASP A 131 -11.83 -9.04 1.49
N HIS A 132 -11.70 -7.79 1.93
CA HIS A 132 -11.51 -7.40 3.33
C HIS A 132 -12.84 -7.05 4.00
N TYR A 133 -13.66 -6.24 3.31
CA TYR A 133 -14.93 -5.71 3.83
C TYR A 133 -15.99 -6.78 4.14
N THR A 134 -15.82 -8.03 3.68
CA THR A 134 -16.65 -9.17 4.10
C THR A 134 -16.78 -9.30 5.62
N ARG A 135 -15.77 -8.82 6.36
CA ARG A 135 -15.65 -8.87 7.83
C ARG A 135 -16.36 -7.73 8.56
N LEU A 136 -16.85 -6.71 7.85
CA LEU A 136 -17.48 -5.56 8.49
C LEU A 136 -18.77 -5.95 9.22
N ALA A 137 -18.94 -5.42 10.42
CA ALA A 137 -20.18 -5.52 11.17
C ALA A 137 -21.31 -4.78 10.45
N ASP A 138 -22.54 -5.29 10.53
CA ASP A 138 -23.69 -4.70 9.81
C ASP A 138 -23.92 -3.23 10.20
N GLY A 139 -23.78 -2.89 11.48
CA GLY A 139 -23.90 -1.51 11.96
C GLY A 139 -22.78 -0.57 11.48
N ASP A 140 -21.61 -1.11 11.10
CA ASP A 140 -20.52 -0.32 10.50
C ASP A 140 -20.81 -0.03 9.04
N ILE A 141 -21.38 -1.01 8.32
CA ILE A 141 -21.86 -0.83 6.95
C ILE A 141 -22.99 0.20 6.91
N GLU A 142 -23.93 0.14 7.85
CA GLU A 142 -24.99 1.13 8.00
C GLU A 142 -24.44 2.54 8.25
N ALA A 143 -23.48 2.68 9.17
CA ALA A 143 -22.85 3.96 9.45
C ALA A 143 -22.12 4.53 8.23
N LEU A 144 -21.35 3.71 7.51
CA LEU A 144 -20.68 4.10 6.26
C LEU A 144 -21.68 4.56 5.20
N TYR A 145 -22.77 3.80 5.01
CA TYR A 145 -23.83 4.16 4.08
C TYR A 145 -24.48 5.50 4.46
N ALA A 146 -24.84 5.70 5.73
CA ALA A 146 -25.40 6.95 6.24
C ALA A 146 -24.45 8.15 5.99
N TYR A 147 -23.16 7.99 6.28
CA TYR A 147 -22.16 9.03 6.02
C TYR A 147 -22.08 9.38 4.54
N ILE A 148 -21.98 8.39 3.67
CA ILE A 148 -21.87 8.61 2.22
C ILE A 148 -23.14 9.25 1.67
N MET A 149 -24.32 8.75 2.05
CA MET A 149 -25.63 9.22 1.58
C MET A 149 -25.99 10.64 2.06
N THR A 150 -25.23 11.19 3.00
CA THR A 150 -25.36 12.59 3.48
C THR A 150 -24.31 13.55 2.91
N ARG A 151 -23.44 13.09 2.00
CA ARG A 151 -22.47 13.96 1.34
C ARG A 151 -23.17 14.82 0.27
N GLU A 152 -22.51 15.89 -0.14
CA GLU A 152 -22.96 16.69 -1.27
C GLU A 152 -22.98 15.82 -2.55
N PRO A 153 -24.11 15.73 -3.27
CA PRO A 153 -24.17 15.03 -4.54
C PRO A 153 -23.25 15.70 -5.57
N GLN A 154 -22.34 14.95 -6.16
CA GLN A 154 -21.45 15.44 -7.21
C GLN A 154 -21.74 14.67 -8.49
N ARG A 155 -22.22 15.35 -9.54
CA ARG A 155 -22.42 14.71 -10.84
C ARG A 155 -21.09 14.61 -11.58
N MET A 156 -20.57 13.39 -11.73
CA MET A 156 -19.24 13.13 -12.29
C MET A 156 -19.21 11.72 -12.90
N GLU A 157 -19.01 11.65 -14.22
CA GLU A 157 -18.74 10.38 -14.91
C GLU A 157 -17.26 10.03 -14.84
N THR A 158 -16.95 8.87 -14.26
CA THR A 158 -15.57 8.41 -14.08
C THR A 158 -15.06 7.69 -15.33
N PRO A 159 -13.77 7.78 -15.67
CA PRO A 159 -13.21 7.02 -16.79
C PRO A 159 -13.46 5.52 -16.66
N ALA A 160 -13.65 4.84 -17.79
CA ALA A 160 -13.76 3.38 -17.80
C ALA A 160 -12.41 2.71 -17.53
N ASN A 161 -12.46 1.52 -16.92
CA ASN A 161 -11.27 0.70 -16.66
C ASN A 161 -10.51 0.39 -17.95
N ARG A 162 -9.18 0.51 -17.89
CA ARG A 162 -8.26 0.20 -19.00
C ARG A 162 -7.46 -1.04 -18.65
N LEU A 163 -8.06 -2.19 -18.90
CA LEU A 163 -7.46 -3.49 -18.58
C LEU A 163 -6.93 -4.18 -19.83
N ARG A 164 -5.81 -4.87 -19.68
CA ARG A 164 -5.24 -5.69 -20.75
C ARG A 164 -6.11 -6.92 -20.96
N PHE A 165 -6.25 -7.39 -22.19
CA PHE A 165 -6.88 -8.68 -22.43
C PHE A 165 -6.10 -9.79 -21.70
N PRO A 166 -6.76 -10.75 -21.01
CA PRO A 166 -8.21 -10.98 -20.91
C PRO A 166 -8.89 -10.37 -19.66
N PHE A 167 -8.22 -9.52 -18.88
CA PHE A 167 -8.66 -9.08 -17.55
C PHE A 167 -9.92 -8.18 -17.55
N GLY A 168 -10.34 -7.68 -18.72
CA GLY A 168 -11.66 -7.04 -18.90
C GLY A 168 -12.85 -8.02 -18.87
N PHE A 169 -12.61 -9.32 -19.04
CA PHE A 169 -13.66 -10.34 -19.08
C PHE A 169 -14.13 -10.68 -17.66
N ARG A 170 -15.20 -10.00 -17.21
CA ARG A 170 -15.74 -10.10 -15.84
C ARG A 170 -15.99 -11.53 -15.31
N PRO A 171 -16.38 -12.54 -16.13
CA PRO A 171 -16.49 -13.91 -15.62
C PRO A 171 -15.22 -14.47 -14.96
N LEU A 172 -14.03 -14.00 -15.34
CA LEU A 172 -12.79 -14.38 -14.65
C LEU A 172 -12.78 -13.98 -13.17
N LEU A 173 -13.47 -12.89 -12.81
CA LEU A 173 -13.60 -12.45 -11.42
C LEU A 173 -14.44 -13.43 -10.58
N ALA A 174 -15.39 -14.14 -11.17
CA ALA A 174 -16.15 -15.16 -10.43
C ALA A 174 -15.23 -16.31 -9.99
N GLY A 175 -14.31 -16.72 -10.87
CA GLY A 175 -13.27 -17.71 -10.54
C GLY A 175 -12.28 -17.17 -9.51
N TRP A 176 -11.87 -15.89 -9.62
CA TRP A 176 -11.02 -15.25 -8.63
C TRP A 176 -11.68 -15.19 -7.25
N ASN A 177 -12.97 -14.82 -7.18
CA ASN A 177 -13.73 -14.79 -5.94
C ASN A 177 -13.78 -16.18 -5.28
N LEU A 178 -13.94 -17.25 -6.05
CA LEU A 178 -13.93 -18.62 -5.50
C LEU A 178 -12.60 -18.97 -4.80
N LEU A 179 -11.49 -18.36 -5.22
CA LEU A 179 -10.16 -18.62 -4.67
C LEU A 179 -9.80 -17.70 -3.50
N TYR A 180 -10.25 -16.45 -3.52
CA TYR A 180 -9.75 -15.40 -2.63
C TYR A 180 -10.81 -14.70 -1.78
N LEU A 181 -12.09 -14.74 -2.17
CA LEU A 181 -13.17 -14.14 -1.40
C LEU A 181 -13.54 -15.08 -0.25
N ASP A 182 -13.31 -14.60 0.97
CA ASP A 182 -13.55 -15.34 2.19
C ASP A 182 -14.53 -14.57 3.07
N HIS A 183 -15.63 -15.22 3.41
CA HIS A 183 -16.69 -14.64 4.20
C HIS A 183 -16.56 -15.08 5.66
N GLY A 184 -16.48 -14.13 6.57
CA GLY A 184 -16.43 -14.37 8.00
C GLY A 184 -16.12 -13.07 8.75
N GLY A 185 -16.52 -12.97 10.02
CA GLY A 185 -16.10 -11.85 10.86
C GLY A 185 -14.64 -12.01 11.29
N VAL A 186 -14.03 -10.93 11.80
CA VAL A 186 -12.72 -11.04 12.49
C VAL A 186 -12.94 -11.77 13.82
N PRO A 187 -12.37 -12.98 14.02
CA PRO A 187 -12.57 -13.69 15.26
C PRO A 187 -11.92 -12.93 16.42
N THR A 188 -12.64 -12.81 17.54
CA THR A 188 -12.10 -12.27 18.77
C THR A 188 -11.22 -13.31 19.48
N ASP A 189 -10.01 -12.93 19.90
CA ASP A 189 -9.16 -13.77 20.75
C ASP A 189 -9.39 -13.40 22.22
N ALA A 190 -9.92 -14.35 23.00
CA ALA A 190 -10.21 -14.17 24.42
C ALA A 190 -8.95 -13.96 25.29
N ARG A 191 -7.76 -14.31 24.77
CA ARG A 191 -6.48 -14.09 25.46
C ARG A 191 -5.90 -12.70 25.20
N ARG A 192 -6.55 -11.91 24.35
CA ARG A 192 -6.12 -10.57 23.95
C ARG A 192 -7.05 -9.52 24.57
N SER A 193 -6.53 -8.30 24.72
CA SER A 193 -7.33 -7.18 25.24
C SER A 193 -8.43 -6.78 24.26
N ALA A 194 -9.46 -6.10 24.77
CA ALA A 194 -10.52 -5.53 23.93
C ALA A 194 -9.95 -4.57 22.88
N GLU A 195 -8.95 -3.76 23.25
CA GLU A 195 -8.27 -2.86 22.33
C GLU A 195 -7.53 -3.60 21.21
N TRP A 196 -6.86 -4.72 21.52
CA TRP A 196 -6.20 -5.54 20.50
C TRP A 196 -7.22 -6.13 19.53
N ASN A 197 -8.33 -6.67 20.05
CA ASN A 197 -9.41 -7.22 19.21
C ASN A 197 -10.08 -6.13 18.36
N ARG A 198 -10.22 -4.91 18.89
CA ARG A 198 -10.68 -3.76 18.11
C ARG A 198 -9.69 -3.42 16.99
N GLY A 199 -8.39 -3.39 17.30
CA GLY A 199 -7.34 -3.17 16.31
C GLY A 199 -7.32 -4.22 15.21
N ALA A 200 -7.46 -5.49 15.57
CA ALA A 200 -7.58 -6.59 14.61
C ALA A 200 -8.78 -6.38 13.68
N TYR A 201 -9.95 -6.06 14.24
CA TYR A 201 -11.13 -5.75 13.44
C TYR A 201 -10.88 -4.60 12.44
N LEU A 202 -10.31 -3.49 12.92
CA LEU A 202 -10.06 -2.33 12.09
C LEU A 202 -9.03 -2.62 10.98
N VAL A 203 -7.98 -3.39 11.26
CA VAL A 203 -6.93 -3.71 10.29
C VAL A 203 -7.39 -4.72 9.25
N GLU A 204 -8.08 -5.78 9.65
CA GLU A 204 -8.47 -6.89 8.77
C GLU A 204 -9.76 -6.64 8.00
N ALA A 205 -10.66 -5.81 8.52
CA ALA A 205 -11.95 -5.54 7.87
C ALA A 205 -11.93 -4.21 7.12
N LEU A 206 -11.66 -3.12 7.84
CA LEU A 206 -11.94 -1.78 7.33
C LEU A 206 -10.72 -1.11 6.69
N GLY A 207 -9.59 -1.12 7.37
CA GLY A 207 -8.35 -0.47 6.94
C GLY A 207 -7.51 -1.30 5.96
N HIS A 208 -7.87 -2.58 5.74
CA HIS A 208 -7.32 -3.49 4.72
C HIS A 208 -5.79 -3.40 4.60
N CYS A 209 -5.07 -3.31 5.72
CA CYS A 209 -3.63 -2.97 5.68
C CYS A 209 -2.80 -4.01 4.94
N SER A 210 -3.22 -5.28 5.00
CA SER A 210 -2.63 -6.37 4.24
C SER A 210 -2.75 -6.21 2.72
N ALA A 211 -3.67 -5.37 2.22
CA ALA A 211 -3.81 -5.13 0.79
C ALA A 211 -2.54 -4.53 0.17
N CYS A 212 -1.79 -3.72 0.92
CA CYS A 212 -0.49 -3.21 0.47
C CYS A 212 0.68 -3.96 1.13
N HIS A 213 0.52 -4.39 2.38
CA HIS A 213 1.60 -4.97 3.19
C HIS A 213 1.72 -6.50 3.09
N THR A 214 0.96 -7.17 2.22
CA THR A 214 1.10 -8.61 1.94
C THR A 214 1.44 -8.83 0.47
N PRO A 215 2.40 -9.71 0.14
CA PRO A 215 2.77 -9.95 -1.25
C PRO A 215 1.62 -10.61 -2.01
N ARG A 216 1.52 -10.32 -3.30
CA ARG A 216 0.49 -10.90 -4.17
C ARG A 216 0.97 -12.21 -4.81
N THR A 217 0.03 -13.12 -5.02
CA THR A 217 0.21 -14.32 -5.84
C THR A 217 0.21 -13.95 -7.33
N ALA A 218 0.56 -14.90 -8.21
CA ALA A 218 0.52 -14.69 -9.66
C ALA A 218 -0.88 -14.29 -10.19
N LEU A 219 -1.95 -14.65 -9.46
CA LEU A 219 -3.33 -14.31 -9.80
C LEU A 219 -3.81 -13.01 -9.12
N GLY A 220 -2.91 -12.25 -8.47
CA GLY A 220 -3.22 -10.95 -7.86
C GLY A 220 -3.87 -11.00 -6.47
N GLY A 221 -4.29 -12.17 -5.99
CA GLY A 221 -4.76 -12.33 -4.60
C GLY A 221 -3.64 -12.31 -3.57
N GLU A 222 -3.93 -11.98 -2.32
CA GLU A 222 -2.95 -11.97 -1.23
C GLU A 222 -2.37 -13.36 -0.96
N ASP A 223 -1.04 -13.44 -0.83
CA ASP A 223 -0.39 -14.65 -0.34
C ASP A 223 -0.46 -14.71 1.19
N ARG A 224 -1.55 -15.29 1.69
CA ARG A 224 -1.82 -15.44 3.14
C ARG A 224 -0.71 -16.13 3.92
N ARG A 225 0.16 -16.93 3.26
CA ARG A 225 1.32 -17.57 3.92
C ARG A 225 2.40 -16.56 4.32
N ARG A 226 2.41 -15.40 3.66
CA ARG A 226 3.33 -14.29 3.90
C ARG A 226 2.56 -13.05 4.37
N TYR A 227 1.50 -13.25 5.14
CA TYR A 227 0.68 -12.19 5.73
C TYR A 227 1.54 -11.10 6.38
N LEU A 228 1.29 -9.84 6.00
CA LEU A 228 2.06 -8.64 6.40
C LEU A 228 3.57 -8.72 6.10
N GLY A 229 3.98 -9.54 5.14
CA GLY A 229 5.38 -9.76 4.75
C GLY A 229 6.00 -8.69 3.86
N GLY A 230 5.30 -7.58 3.64
CA GLY A 230 5.67 -6.51 2.70
C GLY A 230 4.96 -6.68 1.36
N GLY A 231 5.19 -5.76 0.44
CA GLY A 231 4.49 -5.76 -0.84
C GLY A 231 4.93 -4.63 -1.75
N GLU A 232 4.01 -4.22 -2.62
CA GLU A 232 4.21 -3.15 -3.58
C GLU A 232 2.90 -2.39 -3.78
N ALA A 233 3.00 -1.06 -3.83
CA ALA A 233 1.88 -0.18 -4.12
C ALA A 233 2.37 1.01 -4.94
N GLU A 234 1.76 1.27 -6.10
CA GLU A 234 2.09 2.41 -6.96
C GLU A 234 3.59 2.53 -7.30
N ASN A 235 4.25 1.40 -7.57
CA ASN A 235 5.70 1.28 -7.80
C ASN A 235 6.61 1.54 -6.58
N TRP A 236 6.05 1.80 -5.40
CA TRP A 236 6.79 1.85 -4.14
C TRP A 236 6.97 0.46 -3.54
N TYR A 237 8.12 0.23 -2.92
CA TYR A 237 8.29 -0.93 -2.05
C TYR A 237 7.54 -0.69 -0.74
N VAL A 238 6.71 -1.65 -0.35
CA VAL A 238 5.93 -1.60 0.88
C VAL A 238 6.61 -2.49 1.93
N PRO A 239 7.07 -1.94 3.07
CA PRO A 239 7.79 -2.72 4.07
C PRO A 239 6.88 -3.71 4.80
N ALA A 240 7.47 -4.78 5.34
CA ALA A 240 6.75 -5.75 6.14
C ALA A 240 6.23 -5.14 7.46
N LEU A 241 5.02 -5.53 7.86
CA LEU A 241 4.41 -5.20 9.16
C LEU A 241 4.36 -6.39 10.12
N ASN A 242 5.15 -7.43 9.85
CA ASN A 242 5.31 -8.58 10.72
C ASN A 242 6.74 -8.64 11.28
N ARG A 243 7.13 -9.78 11.87
CA ARG A 243 8.47 -10.03 12.42
C ARG A 243 9.65 -9.76 11.46
N ASN A 244 9.40 -9.68 10.15
CA ASN A 244 10.40 -9.37 9.13
C ASN A 244 10.52 -7.87 8.84
N ALA A 245 9.87 -6.99 9.62
CA ALA A 245 9.94 -5.55 9.44
C ALA A 245 11.42 -5.08 9.39
N PRO A 246 11.84 -4.35 8.33
CA PRO A 246 13.24 -3.99 8.11
C PRO A 246 13.73 -2.87 9.03
N SER A 247 12.87 -2.35 9.90
CA SER A 247 13.19 -1.22 10.77
C SER A 247 14.42 -1.50 11.65
N PRO A 248 15.42 -0.59 11.66
CA PRO A 248 16.63 -0.74 12.46
C PRO A 248 16.34 -0.67 13.96
N THR A 249 15.31 0.08 14.34
CA THR A 249 14.79 0.14 15.72
C THR A 249 13.38 -0.47 15.75
N PRO A 250 13.05 -1.29 16.76
CA PRO A 250 11.72 -1.84 16.93
C PRO A 250 10.67 -0.73 17.06
N TRP A 251 9.53 -0.89 16.40
CA TRP A 251 8.38 0.00 16.58
C TRP A 251 7.71 -0.27 17.93
N ASN A 252 7.28 0.80 18.59
CA ASN A 252 6.36 0.70 19.73
C ASN A 252 4.99 1.31 19.39
N VAL A 253 4.00 1.04 20.25
CA VAL A 253 2.61 1.50 20.05
C VAL A 253 2.53 3.02 19.96
N ALA A 254 3.22 3.77 20.82
CA ALA A 254 3.17 5.23 20.81
C ALA A 254 3.74 5.82 19.50
N GLN A 255 4.86 5.28 19.02
CA GLN A 255 5.47 5.67 17.75
C GLN A 255 4.58 5.34 16.55
N LEU A 256 3.96 4.16 16.54
CA LEU A 256 3.02 3.77 15.48
C LEU A 256 1.76 4.65 15.51
N THR A 257 1.19 4.93 16.68
CA THR A 257 0.04 5.84 16.80
C THR A 257 0.40 7.24 16.28
N ALA A 258 1.56 7.78 16.67
CA ALA A 258 2.03 9.07 16.18
C ALA A 258 2.22 9.06 14.66
N TYR A 259 2.87 8.04 14.11
CA TYR A 259 3.07 7.88 12.67
C TYR A 259 1.75 7.79 11.90
N LEU A 260 0.81 6.97 12.38
CA LEU A 260 -0.49 6.80 11.72
C LEU A 260 -1.35 8.07 11.77
N ARG A 261 -1.20 8.92 12.80
CA ARG A 261 -1.95 10.18 12.93
C ARG A 261 -1.31 11.38 12.24
N THR A 262 0.02 11.40 12.15
CA THR A 262 0.77 12.60 11.72
C THR A 262 1.62 12.36 10.47
N GLY A 263 1.76 11.11 10.05
CA GLY A 263 2.72 10.71 9.04
C GLY A 263 4.18 10.70 9.54
N ILE A 264 4.44 10.94 10.83
CA ILE A 264 5.81 11.09 11.34
C ILE A 264 6.03 10.27 12.60
N ALA A 265 7.15 9.53 12.61
CA ALA A 265 7.77 9.02 13.82
C ALA A 265 9.22 9.50 13.85
N ALA A 266 9.56 10.30 14.88
CA ALA A 266 10.81 11.06 14.96
C ALA A 266 12.05 10.24 14.61
N ASP A 267 12.11 9.00 15.12
CA ASP A 267 13.26 8.10 15.04
C ASP A 267 13.06 6.91 14.09
N HIS A 268 12.04 6.95 13.21
CA HIS A 268 11.72 5.85 12.31
C HIS A 268 11.49 6.30 10.88
N ALA A 269 10.48 7.14 10.66
CA ALA A 269 9.94 7.34 9.32
C ALA A 269 9.22 8.67 9.16
N ILE A 270 9.06 9.06 7.90
CA ILE A 270 8.05 10.02 7.44
C ILE A 270 7.24 9.33 6.34
N ALA A 271 5.93 9.54 6.34
CA ALA A 271 5.03 8.97 5.35
C ALA A 271 5.34 9.57 3.97
N ALA A 272 5.52 8.69 3.00
CA ALA A 272 5.77 9.02 1.61
C ALA A 272 4.97 8.09 0.71
N GLY A 273 4.80 8.49 -0.55
CA GLY A 273 4.02 7.72 -1.53
C GLY A 273 2.61 7.40 -1.04
N PRO A 274 2.10 6.17 -1.28
CA PRO A 274 0.72 5.78 -0.94
C PRO A 274 0.37 5.92 0.55
N MET A 275 1.37 5.82 1.45
CA MET A 275 1.12 5.94 2.88
C MET A 275 0.75 7.35 3.33
N GLN A 276 1.06 8.39 2.55
CA GLN A 276 0.65 9.77 2.88
C GLN A 276 -0.87 9.91 2.91
N GLY A 277 -1.56 9.31 1.92
CA GLY A 277 -3.01 9.28 1.89
C GLY A 277 -3.59 8.54 3.08
N VAL A 278 -2.99 7.40 3.43
CA VAL A 278 -3.42 6.58 4.59
C VAL A 278 -3.29 7.36 5.89
N THR A 279 -2.14 7.99 6.15
CA THR A 279 -1.93 8.76 7.39
C THR A 279 -2.79 10.03 7.42
N ALA A 280 -2.99 10.69 6.28
CA ALA A 280 -3.89 11.84 6.20
C ALA A 280 -5.35 11.47 6.45
N SER A 281 -5.79 10.28 6.02
CA SER A 281 -7.12 9.78 6.34
C SER A 281 -7.23 9.40 7.82
N LEU A 282 -6.29 8.64 8.37
CA LEU A 282 -6.27 8.23 9.78
C LEU A 282 -6.14 9.40 10.75
N ALA A 283 -5.52 10.52 10.34
CA ALA A 283 -5.49 11.76 11.12
C ALA A 283 -6.90 12.30 11.46
N ARG A 284 -7.92 11.96 10.65
CA ARG A 284 -9.33 12.35 10.86
C ARG A 284 -10.12 11.35 11.70
N ALA A 285 -9.55 10.19 11.99
CA ALA A 285 -10.18 9.17 12.82
C ALA A 285 -9.96 9.45 14.32
N ASP A 286 -10.79 8.82 15.14
CA ASP A 286 -10.65 8.86 16.59
C ASP A 286 -9.27 8.30 17.02
N GLU A 287 -8.63 8.97 17.98
CA GLU A 287 -7.28 8.60 18.41
C GLU A 287 -7.22 7.20 19.04
N HIS A 288 -8.28 6.79 19.76
CA HIS A 288 -8.34 5.47 20.37
C HIS A 288 -8.44 4.37 19.30
N GLU A 289 -9.11 4.62 18.19
CA GLU A 289 -9.20 3.70 17.07
C GLU A 289 -7.83 3.56 16.36
N VAL A 290 -7.13 4.67 16.14
CA VAL A 290 -5.77 4.64 15.57
C VAL A 290 -4.80 3.94 16.52
N ARG A 291 -4.93 4.15 17.83
CA ARG A 291 -4.13 3.44 18.84
C ARG A 291 -4.43 1.94 18.84
N ALA A 292 -5.69 1.53 18.70
CA ALA A 292 -6.06 0.12 18.59
C ALA A 292 -5.39 -0.54 17.37
N ILE A 293 -5.40 0.13 16.21
CA ILE A 293 -4.66 -0.30 15.00
C ILE A 293 -3.17 -0.48 15.33
N ALA A 294 -2.55 0.52 15.98
CA ALA A 294 -1.15 0.47 16.38
C ALA A 294 -0.85 -0.69 17.33
N VAL A 295 -1.72 -0.98 18.30
CA VAL A 295 -1.60 -2.12 19.22
C VAL A 295 -1.60 -3.44 18.47
N TYR A 296 -2.51 -3.61 17.50
CA TYR A 296 -2.56 -4.83 16.70
C TYR A 296 -1.31 -4.99 15.83
N ILE A 297 -0.94 -3.96 15.05
CA ILE A 297 0.23 -4.00 14.16
C ILE A 297 1.53 -4.21 14.93
N ALA A 298 1.74 -3.51 16.06
CA ALA A 298 2.91 -3.71 16.91
C ALA A 298 3.04 -5.17 17.37
N SER A 299 1.91 -5.82 17.68
CA SER A 299 1.91 -7.23 18.09
C SER A 299 2.39 -8.17 16.98
N GLN A 300 2.13 -7.84 15.70
CA GLN A 300 2.60 -8.61 14.54
C GLN A 300 4.10 -8.47 14.30
N MET A 301 4.69 -7.32 14.68
CA MET A 301 6.12 -7.02 14.53
C MET A 301 6.99 -7.57 15.66
N THR A 302 6.40 -8.15 16.70
CA THR A 302 7.13 -8.61 17.89
C THR A 302 8.14 -9.70 17.51
N THR A 303 9.41 -9.45 17.84
CA THR A 303 10.52 -10.43 17.76
C THR A 303 11.04 -10.75 19.17
N SER A 304 11.96 -11.71 19.31
CA SER A 304 12.54 -12.02 20.63
C SER A 304 13.20 -10.79 21.27
N ALA A 305 13.17 -10.70 22.61
CA ALA A 305 13.75 -9.58 23.35
C ALA A 305 15.25 -9.39 23.05
N ALA A 306 15.98 -10.49 22.81
CA ALA A 306 17.38 -10.44 22.39
C ALA A 306 17.57 -9.80 21.01
N ALA A 307 16.70 -10.11 20.03
CA ALA A 307 16.73 -9.51 18.70
C ALA A 307 16.34 -8.01 18.73
N VAL A 308 15.42 -7.64 19.62
CA VAL A 308 15.06 -6.23 19.89
C VAL A 308 16.26 -5.49 20.48
N GLY A 309 16.89 -6.03 21.53
CA GLY A 309 18.05 -5.42 22.19
C GLY A 309 19.25 -5.24 21.26
N GLY A 310 19.59 -6.25 20.46
CA GLY A 310 20.70 -6.16 19.50
C GLY A 310 20.47 -5.13 18.41
N ARG A 311 19.24 -5.02 17.87
CA ARG A 311 18.86 -4.00 16.89
C ARG A 311 18.97 -2.58 17.46
N THR A 312 18.41 -2.36 18.64
CA THR A 312 18.48 -1.06 19.32
C THR A 312 19.92 -0.65 19.61
N GLN A 313 20.74 -1.56 20.15
CA GLN A 313 22.15 -1.28 20.45
C GLN A 313 22.94 -0.95 19.18
N THR A 314 22.70 -1.68 18.09
CA THR A 314 23.34 -1.42 16.79
C THR A 314 22.92 -0.05 16.23
N ALA A 315 21.63 0.28 16.28
CA ALA A 315 21.12 1.58 15.82
C ALA A 315 21.70 2.74 16.66
N SER A 316 21.73 2.61 17.99
CA SER A 316 22.34 3.61 18.87
C SER A 316 23.84 3.78 18.62
N ALA A 317 24.57 2.69 18.40
CA ALA A 317 25.99 2.75 18.06
C ALA A 317 26.22 3.49 16.72
N ARG A 318 25.37 3.23 15.71
CA ARG A 318 25.44 3.90 14.41
C ARG A 318 25.11 5.39 14.49
N LEU A 319 24.12 5.75 15.30
CA LEU A 319 23.81 7.15 15.60
C LEU A 319 25.00 7.87 16.26
N ALA A 320 25.63 7.22 17.23
CA ALA A 320 26.80 7.78 17.91
C ALA A 320 27.99 7.99 16.96
N SER A 321 28.24 7.06 16.02
CA SER A 321 29.28 7.23 15.00
C SER A 321 28.94 8.28 13.93
N ALA A 322 27.66 8.46 13.61
CA ALA A 322 27.20 9.50 12.69
C ALA A 322 27.30 10.90 13.31
N GLY A 323 27.07 11.05 14.63
CA GLY A 323 27.31 12.31 15.33
C GLY A 323 28.80 12.67 15.44
N ALA A 324 29.68 11.68 15.62
CA ALA A 324 31.13 11.91 15.73
C ALA A 324 31.79 12.42 14.43
N SER A 325 31.12 12.26 13.27
CA SER A 325 31.60 12.83 11.99
C SER A 325 31.29 14.32 11.84
N VAL A 326 30.41 14.89 12.68
CA VAL A 326 30.08 16.32 12.69
C VAL A 326 31.12 17.15 13.44
N ASP A 327 31.75 16.59 14.47
CA ASP A 327 32.78 17.27 15.28
C ASP A 327 34.22 17.00 14.81
N GLY A 328 34.39 16.16 13.78
CA GLY A 328 35.70 15.65 13.36
C GLY A 328 35.88 15.45 11.85
N ALA A 329 35.06 16.08 11.00
CA ALA A 329 35.23 16.01 9.55
C ALA A 329 36.57 16.64 9.12
N THR A 330 37.61 15.81 9.04
CA THR A 330 38.72 16.08 8.15
C THR A 330 38.14 15.97 6.74
N PRO A 331 38.20 17.03 5.90
CA PRO A 331 37.73 16.94 4.53
C PRO A 331 38.45 15.78 3.82
N PRO A 332 37.78 15.01 2.95
CA PRO A 332 38.52 14.15 2.04
C PRO A 332 39.56 15.00 1.28
N PRO A 333 40.79 14.48 1.05
CA PRO A 333 41.82 15.26 0.39
C PRO A 333 41.30 15.75 -0.97
N PRO A 334 41.65 16.98 -1.39
CA PRO A 334 41.15 17.55 -2.64
C PRO A 334 41.68 16.72 -3.82
N ALA A 335 40.83 15.90 -4.43
CA ALA A 335 41.13 15.27 -5.69
C ALA A 335 40.91 16.29 -6.82
N GLY A 336 41.93 17.11 -7.06
CA GLY A 336 42.02 17.92 -8.26
C GLY A 336 42.26 17.04 -9.47
N THR A 337 41.21 16.67 -10.21
CA THR A 337 41.23 16.41 -11.66
C THR A 337 39.78 16.41 -12.17
N PRO A 338 39.45 17.09 -13.29
CA PRO A 338 38.10 17.00 -13.86
C PRO A 338 37.82 15.57 -14.33
N LEU A 339 36.74 14.97 -13.84
CA LEU A 339 36.28 13.64 -14.29
C LEU A 339 35.86 13.71 -15.77
N GLY A 340 36.68 13.12 -16.64
CA GLY A 340 36.35 12.88 -18.03
C GLY A 340 35.25 11.83 -18.17
N LYS A 341 34.40 12.00 -19.20
CA LYS A 341 33.27 11.12 -19.54
C LYS A 341 33.73 9.67 -19.73
N ALA A 342 33.35 8.77 -18.82
CA ALA A 342 33.54 7.34 -18.99
C ALA A 342 32.33 6.72 -19.72
N LYS A 343 32.56 5.99 -20.81
CA LYS A 343 31.54 5.20 -21.52
C LYS A 343 31.33 3.88 -20.79
N ALA A 344 30.07 3.56 -20.46
CA ALA A 344 29.66 2.25 -19.98
C ALA A 344 29.60 1.24 -21.14
N GLY A 345 30.33 0.13 -21.02
CA GLY A 345 30.17 -1.07 -21.83
C GLY A 345 29.12 -1.98 -21.19
N ALA A 346 28.10 -2.36 -21.96
CA ALA A 346 27.09 -3.32 -21.57
C ALA A 346 27.60 -4.72 -21.86
N ASP A 347 27.60 -5.61 -20.85
CA ASP A 347 27.55 -7.05 -21.06
C ASP A 347 26.74 -7.68 -19.92
N THR A 348 25.56 -8.18 -20.29
CA THR A 348 24.67 -9.00 -19.47
C THR A 348 25.20 -10.42 -19.39
N VAL A 349 25.43 -10.94 -18.18
CA VAL A 349 25.40 -12.39 -17.91
C VAL A 349 24.54 -12.67 -16.69
N THR A 350 23.51 -13.47 -16.93
CA THR A 350 22.62 -14.09 -15.96
C THR A 350 23.35 -15.15 -15.13
N SER A 351 23.43 -14.96 -13.83
CA SER A 351 23.84 -15.98 -12.86
C SER A 351 22.96 -15.86 -11.62
N ARG A 352 22.02 -16.80 -11.43
CA ARG A 352 21.26 -16.95 -10.18
C ARG A 352 22.18 -17.61 -9.16
N GLY A 353 22.72 -16.80 -8.24
CA GLY A 353 23.53 -17.27 -7.11
C GLY A 353 24.75 -16.40 -6.78
N ALA A 354 25.11 -15.44 -7.63
CA ALA A 354 26.17 -14.49 -7.32
C ALA A 354 25.68 -13.40 -6.36
N SER A 355 26.49 -13.08 -5.34
CA SER A 355 26.30 -11.87 -4.54
C SER A 355 26.23 -10.64 -5.46
N PRO A 356 25.38 -9.64 -5.17
CA PRO A 356 25.32 -8.42 -5.95
C PRO A 356 26.70 -7.79 -6.13
N PRO A 357 27.01 -7.22 -7.32
CA PRO A 357 28.27 -6.54 -7.53
C PRO A 357 28.45 -5.42 -6.48
N GLN A 358 29.61 -5.41 -5.84
CA GLN A 358 29.93 -4.34 -4.88
C GLN A 358 30.14 -3.03 -5.64
N PRO A 359 29.68 -1.89 -5.09
CA PRO A 359 30.00 -0.59 -5.66
C PRO A 359 31.53 -0.38 -5.59
N GLY A 360 32.12 0.11 -6.67
CA GLY A 360 33.55 0.45 -6.68
C GLY A 360 33.83 1.71 -5.87
N ASP A 361 35.08 1.89 -5.42
CA ASP A 361 35.49 3.03 -4.56
C ASP A 361 35.12 4.39 -5.17
N ALA A 362 35.30 4.55 -6.49
CA ALA A 362 34.94 5.79 -7.20
C ALA A 362 33.43 6.09 -7.12
N GLN A 363 32.57 5.07 -7.16
CA GLN A 363 31.12 5.24 -7.03
C GLN A 363 30.74 5.68 -5.61
N LEU A 364 31.39 5.09 -4.59
CA LEU A 364 31.16 5.47 -3.19
C LEU A 364 31.66 6.88 -2.89
N GLN A 365 32.81 7.28 -3.44
CA GLN A 365 33.34 8.64 -3.33
C GLN A 365 32.40 9.67 -4.00
N ALA A 366 31.90 9.36 -5.20
CA ALA A 366 30.92 10.21 -5.86
C ALA A 366 29.63 10.36 -5.03
N GLY A 367 29.13 9.26 -4.44
CA GLY A 367 27.96 9.30 -3.56
C GLY A 367 28.18 10.10 -2.28
N ALA A 368 29.37 9.98 -1.68
CA ALA A 368 29.77 10.75 -0.50
C ALA A 368 29.81 12.26 -0.79
N GLN A 369 30.34 12.65 -1.96
CA GLN A 369 30.37 14.05 -2.39
C GLN A 369 28.96 14.61 -2.55
N VAL A 370 28.07 13.88 -3.24
CA VAL A 370 26.66 14.27 -3.38
C VAL A 370 26.00 14.44 -2.01
N TYR A 371 26.24 13.52 -1.07
CA TYR A 371 25.71 13.61 0.29
C TYR A 371 26.18 14.88 1.01
N ALA A 372 27.48 15.16 0.97
CA ALA A 372 28.08 16.32 1.63
C ALA A 372 27.49 17.64 1.09
N ASP A 373 27.31 17.73 -0.22
CA ASP A 373 26.84 18.95 -0.89
C ASP A 373 25.33 19.19 -0.72
N ALA A 374 24.52 18.13 -0.74
CA ALA A 374 23.05 18.25 -0.87
C ALA A 374 22.25 17.77 0.36
N CYS A 375 22.80 16.90 1.20
CA CYS A 375 22.02 16.16 2.21
C CYS A 375 22.49 16.38 3.65
N ALA A 376 23.81 16.43 3.86
CA ALA A 376 24.47 16.46 5.17
C ALA A 376 23.93 17.57 6.08
N ARG A 377 23.74 18.77 5.52
CA ARG A 377 23.29 19.96 6.26
C ARG A 377 21.97 19.73 7.02
N CYS A 378 21.09 18.87 6.54
CA CYS A 378 19.83 18.54 7.22
C CYS A 378 19.90 17.21 7.98
N HIS A 379 20.54 16.19 7.40
CA HIS A 379 20.50 14.82 7.93
C HIS A 379 21.50 14.55 9.07
N ASP A 380 22.61 15.28 9.14
CA ASP A 380 23.61 15.11 10.20
C ASP A 380 23.20 15.83 11.51
N GLN A 381 22.35 16.86 11.40
CA GLN A 381 21.82 17.56 12.58
C GLN A 381 20.82 16.71 13.39
N GLY A 382 20.18 15.74 12.72
CA GLY A 382 19.11 14.92 13.28
C GLY A 382 17.81 15.67 13.61
N ARG A 383 16.76 14.92 13.96
CA ARG A 383 15.45 15.50 14.32
C ARG A 383 15.32 15.61 15.84
N GLN A 384 15.30 16.84 16.35
CA GLN A 384 14.66 17.17 17.63
C GLN A 384 13.28 17.77 17.39
N ALA A 385 12.31 17.58 18.29
CA ALA A 385 11.01 18.26 18.19
C ALA A 385 11.22 19.79 18.07
N GLY A 386 10.61 20.42 17.05
CA GLY A 386 10.78 21.85 16.77
C GLY A 386 12.06 22.27 15.99
N SER A 387 13.03 21.37 15.75
CA SER A 387 14.20 21.69 14.90
C SER A 387 13.88 21.76 13.39
N GLY A 388 14.77 22.31 12.58
CA GLY A 388 14.74 22.20 11.11
C GLY A 388 15.38 20.91 10.57
N GLY A 389 15.95 20.06 11.43
CA GLY A 389 16.73 18.89 11.03
C GLY A 389 15.91 17.75 10.43
N ALA A 390 16.58 16.86 9.69
CA ALA A 390 15.99 15.70 9.03
C ALA A 390 16.30 14.39 9.77
N LEU A 391 15.64 13.30 9.38
CA LEU A 391 15.87 11.98 9.99
C LEU A 391 17.35 11.61 9.87
N GLN A 392 17.97 11.22 10.97
CA GLN A 392 19.33 10.69 10.90
C GLN A 392 19.29 9.41 10.08
N LEU A 393 20.08 9.39 9.00
CA LEU A 393 19.98 8.34 7.99
C LEU A 393 20.20 6.91 8.53
N PRO A 394 21.01 6.65 9.56
CA PRO A 394 21.09 5.31 10.14
C PRO A 394 19.75 4.73 10.64
N LEU A 395 18.74 5.58 10.89
CA LEU A 395 17.40 5.17 11.30
C LEU A 395 16.40 5.05 10.14
N ALA A 396 16.77 5.50 8.93
CA ALA A 396 15.87 5.53 7.79
C ALA A 396 15.56 4.11 7.30
N VAL A 397 14.32 3.65 7.55
CA VAL A 397 13.85 2.30 7.17
C VAL A 397 14.10 1.98 5.69
N ALA A 398 13.95 2.96 4.80
CA ALA A 398 14.18 2.80 3.35
C ALA A 398 15.60 2.34 2.98
N LEU A 399 16.61 2.55 3.84
CA LEU A 399 17.97 2.05 3.62
C LEU A 399 18.11 0.55 3.93
N TYR A 400 17.21 0.01 4.75
CA TYR A 400 17.18 -1.39 5.18
C TYR A 400 16.27 -2.25 4.32
N ASP A 401 15.44 -1.63 3.48
CA ASP A 401 14.57 -2.35 2.57
C ASP A 401 15.37 -3.23 1.59
N PRO A 402 14.89 -4.44 1.27
CA PRO A 402 15.52 -5.31 0.28
C PRO A 402 15.40 -4.78 -1.16
N ASP A 403 14.50 -3.82 -1.40
CA ASP A 403 14.24 -3.18 -2.68
C ASP A 403 14.47 -1.66 -2.54
N PRO A 404 15.31 -1.02 -3.38
CA PRO A 404 15.65 0.39 -3.22
C PRO A 404 14.57 1.38 -3.67
N ARG A 405 13.46 0.92 -4.27
CA ARG A 405 12.49 1.82 -4.92
C ARG A 405 11.97 2.92 -4.01
N SER A 406 11.69 2.62 -2.74
CA SER A 406 11.23 3.62 -1.77
C SER A 406 12.29 4.68 -1.50
N LEU A 407 13.57 4.31 -1.34
CA LEU A 407 14.66 5.28 -1.21
C LEU A 407 14.80 6.13 -2.48
N LEU A 408 14.73 5.51 -3.65
CA LEU A 408 14.90 6.20 -4.93
C LEU A 408 13.77 7.22 -5.17
N HIS A 409 12.53 6.88 -4.83
CA HIS A 409 11.42 7.84 -4.84
C HIS A 409 11.66 8.97 -3.83
N LEU A 410 12.08 8.67 -2.60
CA LEU A 410 12.39 9.69 -1.59
C LEU A 410 13.46 10.68 -2.07
N ILE A 411 14.54 10.20 -2.69
CA ILE A 411 15.61 11.06 -3.23
C ILE A 411 15.09 11.90 -4.41
N ARG A 412 14.39 11.28 -5.37
CA ARG A 412 14.00 11.94 -6.60
C ARG A 412 12.81 12.88 -6.42
N ASP A 413 11.77 12.41 -5.76
CA ASP A 413 10.47 13.06 -5.69
C ASP A 413 10.32 13.87 -4.39
N GLY A 414 11.15 13.57 -3.38
CA GLY A 414 11.12 14.21 -2.08
C GLY A 414 9.95 13.75 -1.22
N VAL A 415 9.73 14.46 -0.12
CA VAL A 415 8.59 14.26 0.77
C VAL A 415 7.95 15.60 1.07
N ARG A 416 6.70 15.75 0.68
CA ARG A 416 5.90 16.93 1.01
C ARG A 416 4.81 16.52 2.00
N PRO A 417 4.66 17.22 3.13
CA PRO A 417 3.49 17.02 3.99
C PRO A 417 2.23 17.42 3.22
N ALA A 418 1.10 16.81 3.57
CA ALA A 418 -0.20 17.24 3.08
C ALA A 418 -0.51 18.67 3.58
N ASP A 419 -1.32 19.42 2.81
CA ASP A 419 -1.72 20.78 3.16
C ASP A 419 -2.29 20.83 4.60
N ASN A 420 -1.79 21.78 5.40
CA ASN A 420 -2.16 21.99 6.80
C ASN A 420 -1.77 20.87 7.78
N GLN A 421 -0.96 19.89 7.40
CA GLN A 421 -0.36 18.96 8.36
C GLN A 421 1.02 19.45 8.80
N PRO A 422 1.32 19.40 10.11
CA PRO A 422 2.67 19.63 10.58
C PRO A 422 3.55 18.49 10.06
N GLY A 423 4.48 18.80 9.16
CA GLY A 423 5.44 17.81 8.71
C GLY A 423 6.66 18.41 8.04
N ARG A 424 7.77 17.67 8.11
CA ARG A 424 9.05 18.14 7.60
C ARG A 424 9.19 17.77 6.14
N TRP A 425 9.48 18.78 5.35
CA TRP A 425 9.69 18.67 3.93
C TRP A 425 11.09 18.11 3.64
N MET A 426 11.18 17.19 2.68
CA MET A 426 12.43 16.81 2.03
C MET A 426 12.33 17.22 0.55
N PRO A 427 13.29 17.99 0.01
CA PRO A 427 13.31 18.31 -1.41
C PRO A 427 13.38 17.04 -2.26
N GLY A 428 12.73 17.08 -3.42
CA GLY A 428 13.02 16.13 -4.49
C GLY A 428 14.20 16.64 -5.31
N PHE A 429 15.08 15.74 -5.72
CA PHE A 429 16.32 16.05 -6.46
C PHE A 429 16.30 15.55 -7.91
N ALA A 430 15.12 15.23 -8.45
CA ALA A 430 14.99 14.70 -9.81
C ALA A 430 15.47 15.67 -10.91
N ALA A 431 15.51 16.98 -10.66
CA ALA A 431 15.96 17.98 -11.63
C ALA A 431 17.45 18.33 -11.46
N GLU A 432 18.01 18.07 -10.28
CA GLU A 432 19.33 18.51 -9.84
C GLU A 432 20.38 17.41 -9.94
N LEU A 433 20.00 16.14 -9.72
CA LEU A 433 20.91 15.01 -9.74
C LEU A 433 20.72 14.15 -10.99
N SER A 434 21.84 13.77 -11.62
CA SER A 434 21.85 12.78 -12.70
C SER A 434 21.52 11.38 -12.19
N ASP A 435 21.12 10.47 -13.09
CA ASP A 435 20.91 9.06 -12.73
C ASP A 435 22.16 8.45 -12.07
N GLU A 436 23.35 8.77 -12.58
CA GLU A 436 24.63 8.30 -12.02
C GLU A 436 24.85 8.81 -10.59
N GLN A 437 24.54 10.08 -10.33
CA GLN A 437 24.64 10.67 -8.99
C GLN A 437 23.62 10.04 -8.03
N VAL A 438 22.39 9.78 -8.47
CA VAL A 438 21.36 9.11 -7.66
C VAL A 438 21.80 7.68 -7.31
N LEU A 439 22.33 6.93 -8.28
CA LEU A 439 22.83 5.56 -8.05
C LEU A 439 24.02 5.55 -7.11
N ALA A 440 24.97 6.48 -7.28
CA ALA A 440 26.13 6.63 -6.41
C ALA A 440 25.73 6.99 -4.98
N LEU A 441 24.82 7.96 -4.82
CA LEU A 441 24.28 8.37 -3.53
C LEU A 441 23.56 7.20 -2.83
N ALA A 442 22.66 6.51 -3.52
CA ALA A 442 21.93 5.39 -2.93
C ALA A 442 22.88 4.25 -2.47
N ALA A 443 23.89 3.91 -3.29
CA ALA A 443 24.90 2.92 -2.94
C ALA A 443 25.72 3.37 -1.70
N TYR A 444 26.18 4.62 -1.69
CA TYR A 444 26.89 5.21 -0.56
C TYR A 444 26.05 5.16 0.73
N LEU A 445 24.80 5.64 0.70
CA LEU A 445 23.93 5.67 1.87
C LEU A 445 23.67 4.27 2.44
N ARG A 446 23.43 3.28 1.58
CA ARG A 446 23.19 1.90 2.01
C ARG A 446 24.40 1.30 2.74
N GLN A 447 25.60 1.60 2.26
CA GLN A 447 26.83 1.07 2.86
C GLN A 447 27.27 1.90 4.08
N ALA A 448 27.32 3.22 3.95
CA ALA A 448 27.86 4.13 4.97
C ALA A 448 26.89 4.37 6.14
N ALA A 449 25.58 4.54 5.88
CA ALA A 449 24.63 4.84 6.94
C ALA A 449 23.94 3.59 7.50
N ALA A 450 23.65 2.58 6.67
CA ALA A 450 22.90 1.39 7.09
C ALA A 450 23.75 0.11 7.25
N HIS A 451 25.00 0.11 6.73
CA HIS A 451 25.90 -1.04 6.72
C HIS A 451 25.23 -2.31 6.13
N GLN A 452 24.46 -2.13 5.07
CA GLN A 452 23.75 -3.22 4.38
C GLN A 452 24.50 -3.66 3.12
N PRO A 453 24.40 -4.94 2.72
CA PRO A 453 24.95 -5.39 1.45
C PRO A 453 24.26 -4.67 0.28
N PRO A 454 24.95 -4.40 -0.84
CA PRO A 454 24.39 -3.68 -1.97
C PRO A 454 23.11 -4.35 -2.51
N TRP A 455 22.23 -3.54 -3.08
CA TRP A 455 21.04 -4.07 -3.77
C TRP A 455 21.43 -4.85 -5.04
N PRO A 456 20.70 -5.93 -5.38
CA PRO A 456 20.98 -6.75 -6.56
C PRO A 456 20.97 -6.01 -7.91
N ASP A 457 20.01 -5.10 -8.11
CA ASP A 457 19.83 -4.37 -9.37
C ASP A 457 19.34 -2.93 -9.11
N LEU A 458 20.22 -2.12 -8.53
CA LEU A 458 19.95 -0.70 -8.27
C LEU A 458 19.62 0.10 -9.56
N PRO A 459 20.36 -0.08 -10.69
CA PRO A 459 20.01 0.60 -11.94
C PRO A 459 18.64 0.20 -12.50
N GLY A 460 18.26 -1.08 -12.41
CA GLY A 460 16.94 -1.55 -12.81
C GLY A 460 15.82 -0.94 -11.98
N ALA A 461 16.00 -0.86 -10.67
CA ALA A 461 15.04 -0.20 -9.79
C ALA A 461 14.87 1.29 -10.15
N LEU A 462 15.95 2.02 -10.43
CA LEU A 462 15.86 3.42 -10.87
C LEU A 462 15.09 3.55 -12.20
N ARG A 463 15.30 2.65 -13.16
CA ARG A 463 14.50 2.62 -14.38
C ARG A 463 13.01 2.43 -14.08
N THR A 464 12.65 1.55 -13.15
CA THR A 464 11.26 1.31 -12.73
C THR A 464 10.64 2.55 -12.07
N VAL A 465 11.35 3.21 -11.16
CA VAL A 465 10.91 4.45 -10.47
C VAL A 465 10.68 5.60 -11.46
N LYS A 466 11.41 5.62 -12.58
CA LYS A 466 11.25 6.61 -13.65
C LYS A 466 10.09 6.32 -14.60
N GLN A 467 9.48 5.13 -14.54
CA GLN A 467 8.31 4.85 -15.36
C GLN A 467 7.10 5.61 -14.81
N PRO A 468 6.32 6.25 -15.71
CA PRO A 468 5.24 7.13 -15.31
C PRO A 468 4.19 6.44 -14.46
#